data_AF-A0A8S9SLL8-F1
#
_entry.id   AF-A0A8S9SLL8-F1
#
_cell.length_a   1.000
_cell.length_b   1.000
_cell.length_c   1.000
_cell.angle_alpha   90.00
_cell.angle_beta   90.00
_cell.angle_gamma   90.00
#
_symmetry.space_group_name_H-M   'P 1'
#
loop_
_entity.id
_entity.type
_entity.pdbx_description
1 polymer ?
#
loop_
_entity_poly.entity_id
_entity_poly.type
_entity_poly.pdbx_seq_one_letter_code
_entity_poly.pdbx_strand_id
1 'polypeptide(L)' 'MILQNSEAMVSIDMPAGPSEVLVIADEHVSLVYIAADLLSQAEHHPIPTLFLKSSGQ' A
#
# COMPACT_ATOMS: atom_id res chain seq x y z
N MET A 1 -13.71 -16.93 -8.69
CA MET A 1 -14.30 -15.63 -8.33
C MET A 1 -14.72 -14.98 -9.63
N ILE A 2 -16.01 -14.70 -9.86
CA ILE A 2 -16.50 -13.96 -11.03
C ILE A 2 -17.14 -12.70 -10.50
N LEU A 3 -16.56 -11.55 -10.82
CA LEU A 3 -17.18 -10.25 -10.62
C LEU A 3 -17.93 -9.92 -11.90
N GLN A 4 -19.24 -10.17 -11.90
CA GLN A 4 -20.11 -9.88 -13.03
C GLN A 4 -20.31 -8.37 -13.15
N ASN A 5 -19.66 -7.78 -14.15
CA ASN A 5 -20.22 -6.62 -14.85
C ASN A 5 -20.82 -7.16 -16.16
N SER A 6 -22.15 -7.18 -16.25
CA SER A 6 -22.95 -8.10 -17.08
C SER A 6 -22.93 -7.89 -18.60
N GLU A 7 -21.90 -7.29 -19.21
CA GLU A 7 -21.82 -7.15 -20.68
C GLU A 7 -20.60 -7.82 -21.34
N ALA A 8 -19.61 -8.25 -20.56
CA ALA A 8 -18.49 -9.05 -21.06
C ALA A 8 -18.32 -10.31 -20.20
N MET A 9 -18.49 -11.48 -20.80
CA MET A 9 -18.20 -12.78 -20.15
C MET A 9 -16.68 -13.01 -20.06
N VAL A 10 -16.00 -12.18 -19.29
CA VAL A 10 -14.57 -12.32 -18.98
C VAL A 10 -14.42 -12.36 -17.47
N SER A 11 -13.67 -13.34 -16.98
CA SER A 11 -13.27 -13.42 -15.59
C SER A 11 -12.23 -12.33 -15.30
N ILE A 12 -12.41 -11.60 -14.20
CA ILE A 12 -11.38 -10.73 -13.63
C ILE A 12 -10.87 -11.36 -12.34
N ASP A 13 -9.58 -11.15 -12.04
CA ASP A 13 -8.92 -11.80 -10.91
C ASP A 13 -9.45 -11.27 -9.57
N MET A 14 -9.43 -9.95 -9.38
CA MET A 14 -9.98 -9.26 -8.20
C MET A 14 -10.37 -7.81 -8.55
N PRO A 15 -11.26 -7.16 -7.77
CA PRO A 15 -11.52 -5.75 -7.92
C PRO A 15 -10.32 -4.95 -7.38
N ALA A 16 -9.89 -3.90 -8.09
CA ALA A 16 -8.81 -3.04 -7.60
C ALA A 16 -9.24 -2.29 -6.32
N GLY A 17 -8.44 -2.39 -5.26
CA GLY A 17 -8.59 -1.63 -4.02
C GLY A 17 -7.61 -0.44 -3.94
N PRO A 18 -7.75 0.44 -2.94
CA PRO A 18 -6.75 1.48 -2.68
C PRO A 18 -5.42 0.84 -2.26
N SER A 19 -4.32 1.46 -2.66
CA SER A 19 -2.98 0.97 -2.34
C SER A 19 -2.58 1.37 -0.92
N GLU A 20 -2.10 0.39 -0.14
CA GLU A 20 -1.71 0.57 1.26
C GLU A 20 -0.32 0.00 1.55
N VAL A 21 0.45 0.67 2.42
CA VAL A 21 1.76 0.21 2.89
C VAL A 21 1.90 0.40 4.40
N LEU A 22 2.38 -0.65 5.08
CA LEU A 22 2.70 -0.68 6.50
C LEU A 22 4.21 -0.91 6.68
N VAL A 23 4.88 0.05 7.31
CA VAL A 23 6.29 -0.07 7.71
C VAL A 23 6.37 -0.36 9.20
N ILE A 24 7.06 -1.44 9.56
CA ILE A 24 7.38 -1.79 10.95
C ILE A 24 8.87 -1.56 11.16
N ALA A 25 9.20 -0.64 12.05
CA ALA A 25 10.58 -0.24 12.33
C ALA A 25 10.91 -0.37 13.81
N ASP A 26 12.14 -0.75 14.11
CA ASP A 26 12.71 -0.70 15.46
C ASP A 26 13.66 0.49 15.60
N GLU A 27 14.22 0.65 16.80
CA GLU A 27 15.12 1.76 17.14
C GLU A 27 16.47 1.73 16.41
N HIS A 28 16.80 0.63 15.74
CA HIS A 28 18.04 0.49 14.97
C HIS A 28 17.85 0.83 13.48
N VAL A 29 16.61 1.00 13.01
CA VAL A 29 16.33 1.33 11.61
C VAL A 29 16.61 2.80 11.32
N SER A 30 17.32 3.05 10.22
CA SER A 30 17.53 4.40 9.70
C SER A 30 16.21 4.99 9.19
N LEU A 31 15.78 6.09 9.83
CA LEU A 31 14.57 6.84 9.47
C LEU A 31 14.59 7.36 8.02
N VAL A 32 15.77 7.54 7.43
CA VAL A 32 15.91 8.01 6.04
C VAL A 32 15.36 6.98 5.05
N TYR A 33 15.56 5.69 5.31
CA TYR A 33 15.04 4.64 4.42
C TYR A 33 13.52 4.50 4.56
N ILE A 34 13.00 4.59 5.79
CA ILE A 34 11.55 4.60 6.03
C ILE A 34 10.89 5.78 5.31
N ALA A 35 11.46 6.98 5.43
CA ALA A 35 10.94 8.16 4.77
C ALA A 35 10.95 8.02 3.24
N ALA A 36 12.01 7.43 2.67
CA ALA A 36 12.09 7.16 1.23
C ALA A 36 11.01 6.16 0.77
N ASP A 37 10.80 5.08 1.50
CA ASP A 37 9.78 4.07 1.17
C ASP A 37 8.36 4.66 1.26
N LEU A 38 8.06 5.41 2.32
CA LEU A 38 6.78 6.09 2.47
C LEU A 38 6.57 7.13 1.35
N LEU A 39 7.59 7.92 1.01
CA LEU A 39 7.49 8.91 -0.06
C LEU A 39 7.26 8.25 -1.42
N SER A 40 7.95 7.13 -1.71
CA SER A 40 7.79 6.41 -2.97
C SER A 40 6.35 5.92 -3.20
N GLN A 41 5.67 5.50 -2.12
CA GLN A 41 4.27 5.08 -2.18
C GLN A 41 3.31 6.26 -2.24
N ALA A 42 3.67 7.36 -1.60
CA ALA A 42 2.90 8.60 -1.66
C ALA A 42 2.86 9.18 -3.09
N GLU A 43 3.93 9.03 -3.87
CA GLU A 43 4.00 9.52 -5.24
C GLU A 43 3.32 8.59 -6.25
N HIS A 44 3.31 7.29 -6.01
CA HIS A 44 2.77 6.32 -6.97
C HIS A 44 1.22 6.38 -7.07
N HIS A 45 0.53 6.77 -5.99
CA HIS A 45 -0.94 6.76 -5.96
C HIS A 45 -1.50 8.11 -5.54
N PRO A 46 -2.54 8.63 -6.21
CA PRO A 46 -3.20 9.89 -5.83
C PRO A 46 -3.84 9.86 -4.45
N ILE A 47 -4.18 8.66 -3.94
CA ILE A 47 -4.77 8.45 -2.62
C ILE A 47 -4.05 7.28 -1.93
N PRO A 48 -2.81 7.49 -1.46
CA PRO A 48 -2.01 6.45 -0.84
C PRO A 48 -2.37 6.35 0.65
N THR A 49 -2.52 5.13 1.17
CA THR A 49 -2.70 4.91 2.61
C THR A 49 -1.39 4.41 3.22
N LEU A 50 -0.83 5.13 4.18
CA LEU A 50 0.47 4.79 4.78
C LEU A 50 0.38 4.66 6.30
N PHE A 51 0.98 3.59 6.83
CA PHE A 51 1.10 3.34 8.25
C PHE A 51 2.56 3.12 8.65
N LEU A 52 2.98 3.75 9.75
CA LEU A 52 4.29 3.52 10.36
C LEU A 52 4.10 3.13 11.82
N LYS A 53 4.67 1.99 12.21
CA LYS A 53 4.75 1.54 13.59
C LYS A 53 6.22 1.44 14.01
N SER A 54 6.63 2.26 14.96
CA SER A 54 7.95 2.18 15.61
C SER A 54 7.86 1.37 16.91
N SER A 55 8.93 0.69 17.31
CA SER A 55 9.03 0.01 18.62
C SER A 55 9.99 0.66 19.63
N GLY A 56 10.41 1.92 19.40
CA GLY A 56 11.16 2.71 20.36
C GLY A 56 10.35 3.93 20.82
N GLN A 57 9.85 3.86 22.07
CA GLN A 57 8.80 4.68 22.73
C GLN A 57 7.36 4.28 22.37
#